data_AF-A0A967CI63-F1
#
_entry.id   AF-A0A967CI63-F1
#
_cell.length_a   1.000
_cell.length_b   1.000
_cell.length_c   1.000
_cell.angle_alpha   90.00
_cell.angle_beta   90.00
_cell.angle_gamma   90.00
#
_symmetry.space_group_name_H-M   'P 1'
#
loop_
_entity.id
_entity.type
_entity.pdbx_description
1 polymer ?
#
loop_
_entity_poly.entity_id
_entity_poly.type
_entity_poly.pdbx_seq_one_letter_code
_entity_poly.pdbx_strand_id
1 'polypeptide(L)'
;DRVGIPAGRIRAIAAELARVAFEEAFEIDQEWTDFRGEVHSKMTARPVSMHAMRGISAHSNGFQTCRALHVLQILLGTVEVPGGFRFKPPYPKPAEVHPKPHCKVTPGAPLDGPHLGFVHGPDDLALKTDGTPARIDKAFSWENPMSAHGLMHMVISNAYAGDPYKIDTLFMYMANMSWNSSMNTKGVIDMLTDKDESGEYVIPRIIYSDAYSSEMVAYADLILPDTTYLERHDCISLLDRPICEADAAADAIRWPVIEPDRNVRGFQSVLCDLGARLNLRGFVNADGTQKYMDYADYIVNHIRKPGIGPLAGFRGDGTASGRGDVNPEQLDRYIENGGFFVEHVPEEARYYKPWNAAYQDWAVAMGLYDSPQPYLFNLYVEPMRKFQRA
;
A
#
# COMPACT_ATOMS: atom_id res chain seq x y z
N ASP A 1 12.93 -10.12 -33.50
CA ASP A 1 11.77 -10.98 -33.80
C ASP A 1 10.64 -10.82 -32.78
N ARG A 2 10.79 -11.29 -31.53
CA ARG A 2 9.69 -11.28 -30.53
C ARG A 2 9.10 -9.90 -30.14
N VAL A 3 9.90 -8.84 -30.20
CA VAL A 3 9.50 -7.48 -29.74
C VAL A 3 9.35 -6.47 -30.88
N GLY A 4 9.54 -6.88 -32.14
CA GLY A 4 9.45 -5.98 -33.30
C GLY A 4 10.54 -4.90 -33.40
N ILE A 5 11.50 -4.83 -32.47
CA ILE A 5 12.61 -3.87 -32.47
C ILE A 5 13.87 -4.52 -33.11
N PRO A 6 14.54 -3.85 -34.07
CA PRO A 6 15.79 -4.34 -34.64
C PRO A 6 16.89 -4.51 -33.57
N ALA A 7 17.65 -5.61 -33.66
CA ALA A 7 18.69 -5.93 -32.67
C ALA A 7 19.78 -4.83 -32.56
N GLY A 8 20.09 -4.15 -33.68
CA GLY A 8 21.02 -3.01 -33.67
C GLY A 8 20.54 -1.86 -32.76
N ARG A 9 19.23 -1.57 -32.75
CA ARG A 9 18.65 -0.51 -31.90
C ARG A 9 18.69 -0.89 -30.42
N ILE A 10 18.41 -2.14 -30.09
CA ILE A 10 18.50 -2.64 -28.71
C ILE A 10 19.95 -2.51 -28.19
N ARG A 11 20.94 -2.95 -28.98
CA ARG A 11 22.35 -2.81 -28.62
C ARG A 11 22.80 -1.36 -28.49
N ALA A 12 22.36 -0.49 -29.40
CA ALA A 12 22.68 0.93 -29.35
C ALA A 12 22.17 1.58 -28.05
N ILE A 13 20.90 1.33 -27.69
CA ILE A 13 20.31 1.86 -26.44
C ILE A 13 21.04 1.30 -25.21
N ALA A 14 21.34 0.00 -25.19
CA ALA A 14 22.08 -0.61 -24.07
C ALA A 14 23.49 -0.01 -23.92
N ALA A 15 24.19 0.21 -25.03
CA ALA A 15 25.51 0.83 -25.03
C ALA A 15 25.45 2.30 -24.58
N GLU A 16 24.43 3.05 -25.01
CA GLU A 16 24.22 4.43 -24.59
C GLU A 16 23.97 4.53 -23.08
N LEU A 17 23.10 3.68 -22.53
CA LEU A 17 22.85 3.61 -21.08
C LEU A 17 24.14 3.31 -20.30
N ALA A 18 24.94 2.35 -20.76
CA ALA A 18 26.20 2.01 -20.12
C ALA A 18 27.23 3.16 -20.21
N ARG A 19 27.36 3.79 -21.38
CA ARG A 19 28.27 4.93 -21.60
C ARG A 19 27.90 6.10 -20.68
N VAL A 20 26.62 6.48 -20.63
CA VAL A 20 26.15 7.58 -19.77
C VAL A 20 26.32 7.24 -18.29
N ALA A 21 26.00 6.00 -17.87
CA ALA A 21 26.20 5.59 -16.48
C ALA A 21 27.69 5.57 -16.09
N PHE A 22 28.58 5.04 -16.94
CA PHE A 22 29.97 4.75 -16.55
C PHE A 22 30.99 5.80 -16.97
N GLU A 23 30.88 6.35 -18.18
CA GLU A 23 31.84 7.31 -18.74
C GLU A 23 31.45 8.77 -18.48
N GLU A 24 30.15 9.05 -18.26
CA GLU A 24 29.65 10.37 -17.87
C GLU A 24 29.27 10.46 -16.38
N ALA A 25 29.81 9.56 -15.56
CA ALA A 25 29.71 9.68 -14.11
C ALA A 25 30.45 10.93 -13.60
N PHE A 26 29.93 11.52 -12.52
CA PHE A 26 30.54 12.64 -11.83
C PHE A 26 30.42 12.47 -10.32
N GLU A 27 31.14 13.29 -9.55
CA GLU A 27 31.05 13.30 -8.09
C GLU A 27 30.40 14.59 -7.61
N ILE A 28 29.70 14.50 -6.48
CA ILE A 28 29.30 15.68 -5.69
C ILE A 28 30.02 15.65 -4.34
N ASP A 29 30.41 16.83 -3.86
CA ASP A 29 31.05 17.03 -2.56
C ASP A 29 29.98 17.01 -1.46
N GLN A 30 29.49 15.81 -1.16
CA GLN A 30 28.50 15.55 -0.12
C GLN A 30 29.01 14.40 0.75
N GLU A 31 29.39 14.73 1.98
CA GLU A 31 29.82 13.74 2.97
C GLU A 31 28.63 12.88 3.44
N TRP A 32 28.88 11.60 3.67
CA TRP A 32 27.89 10.69 4.26
C TRP A 32 28.57 9.52 4.97
N THR A 33 27.85 8.93 5.93
CA THR A 33 28.29 7.72 6.63
C THR A 33 27.44 6.53 6.17
N ASP A 34 28.10 5.46 5.77
CA ASP A 34 27.41 4.24 5.40
C ASP A 34 26.93 3.45 6.64
N PHE A 35 26.09 2.45 6.42
CA PHE A 35 25.51 1.63 7.48
C PHE A 35 26.55 0.76 8.22
N ARG A 36 27.80 0.73 7.77
CA ARG A 36 28.94 0.06 8.43
C ARG A 36 29.78 1.03 9.25
N GLY A 37 29.44 2.33 9.25
CA GLY A 37 30.18 3.37 9.95
C GLY A 37 31.36 3.95 9.16
N GLU A 38 31.49 3.63 7.87
CA GLU A 38 32.52 4.21 7.02
C GLU A 38 32.07 5.59 6.52
N VAL A 39 32.94 6.60 6.71
CA VAL A 39 32.69 7.97 6.25
C VAL A 39 33.26 8.16 4.85
N HIS A 40 32.43 8.67 3.95
CA HIS A 40 32.77 8.96 2.57
C HIS A 40 32.64 10.46 2.33
N SER A 41 33.67 11.12 1.79
CA SER A 41 33.67 12.57 1.56
C SER A 41 32.87 13.01 0.34
N LYS A 42 32.43 12.07 -0.51
CA LYS A 42 31.75 12.33 -1.77
C LYS A 42 30.72 11.27 -2.12
N MET A 43 29.85 11.61 -3.07
CA MET A 43 28.92 10.67 -3.69
C MET A 43 29.16 10.58 -5.20
N THR A 44 29.21 9.37 -5.74
CA THR A 44 29.27 9.10 -7.18
C THR A 44 27.87 9.16 -7.80
N ALA A 45 27.68 10.05 -8.76
CA ALA A 45 26.50 10.18 -9.59
C ALA A 45 26.53 9.21 -10.79
N ARG A 46 25.35 8.72 -11.18
CA ARG A 46 25.13 7.95 -12.42
C ARG A 46 23.89 8.52 -13.11
N PRO A 47 24.04 9.41 -14.11
CA PRO A 47 22.93 10.22 -14.65
C PRO A 47 22.03 9.46 -15.63
N VAL A 48 21.53 8.30 -15.20
CA VAL A 48 20.56 7.48 -15.92
C VAL A 48 19.40 7.19 -14.98
N SER A 49 18.19 7.56 -15.39
CA SER A 49 16.98 7.25 -14.63
C SER A 49 15.99 6.51 -15.51
N MET A 50 15.31 5.54 -14.90
CA MET A 50 14.28 4.72 -15.54
C MET A 50 13.08 4.67 -14.61
N HIS A 51 11.88 4.74 -15.18
CA HIS A 51 10.65 4.66 -14.42
C HIS A 51 9.74 3.56 -14.98
N ALA A 52 9.44 2.58 -14.13
CA ALA A 52 8.46 1.52 -14.39
C ALA A 52 7.11 1.94 -13.79
N MET A 53 6.06 1.95 -14.61
CA MET A 53 4.71 2.30 -14.16
C MET A 53 3.67 1.28 -14.66
N ARG A 54 2.40 1.50 -14.32
CA ARG A 54 1.26 0.56 -14.47
C ARG A 54 1.13 -0.14 -15.83
N GLY A 55 1.54 0.51 -16.92
CA GLY A 55 1.44 -0.09 -18.26
C GLY A 55 2.19 -1.42 -18.38
N ILE A 56 3.44 -1.49 -17.89
CA ILE A 56 4.24 -2.71 -18.02
C ILE A 56 3.77 -3.83 -17.09
N SER A 57 3.10 -3.49 -15.97
CA SER A 57 2.57 -4.48 -15.02
C SER A 57 1.25 -5.11 -15.46
N ALA A 58 0.53 -4.52 -16.42
CA ALA A 58 -0.80 -4.97 -16.87
C ALA A 58 -0.74 -6.08 -17.93
N HIS A 59 0.33 -6.88 -17.95
CA HIS A 59 0.56 -7.94 -18.92
C HIS A 59 0.93 -9.25 -18.21
N SER A 60 0.71 -10.39 -18.86
CA SER A 60 0.99 -11.71 -18.29
C SER A 60 2.45 -11.89 -17.86
N ASN A 61 3.40 -11.22 -18.51
CA ASN A 61 4.83 -11.20 -18.16
C ASN A 61 5.25 -9.92 -17.40
N GLY A 62 4.30 -9.16 -16.87
CA GLY A 62 4.54 -7.86 -16.26
C GLY A 62 5.51 -7.94 -15.08
N PHE A 63 5.39 -8.97 -14.24
CA PHE A 63 6.33 -9.24 -13.15
C PHE A 63 7.79 -9.34 -13.63
N GLN A 64 8.05 -10.17 -14.65
CA GLN A 64 9.41 -10.35 -15.18
C GLN A 64 9.90 -9.08 -15.90
N THR A 65 9.01 -8.33 -16.53
CA THR A 65 9.33 -7.07 -17.21
C THR A 65 9.77 -6.00 -16.21
N CYS A 66 9.00 -5.77 -15.15
CA CYS A 66 9.38 -4.86 -14.06
C CYS A 66 10.70 -5.29 -13.42
N ARG A 67 10.85 -6.60 -13.12
CA ARG A 67 12.07 -7.15 -12.53
C ARG A 67 13.29 -6.90 -13.42
N ALA A 68 13.21 -7.16 -14.73
CA ALA A 68 14.32 -6.94 -15.65
C ALA A 68 14.75 -5.47 -15.69
N LEU A 69 13.79 -4.53 -15.67
CA LEU A 69 14.07 -3.09 -15.63
C LEU A 69 14.79 -2.68 -14.34
N HIS A 70 14.32 -3.15 -13.18
CA HIS A 70 14.97 -2.82 -11.91
C HIS A 70 16.33 -3.50 -11.74
N VAL A 71 16.52 -4.73 -12.26
CA VAL A 71 17.85 -5.37 -12.33
C VAL A 71 18.80 -4.54 -13.19
N LEU A 72 18.34 -4.00 -14.32
CA LEU A 72 19.17 -3.11 -15.15
C LEU A 72 19.58 -1.85 -14.39
N GLN A 73 18.67 -1.22 -13.64
CA GLN A 73 19.00 -0.06 -12.79
C GLN A 73 20.08 -0.40 -11.75
N ILE A 74 19.97 -1.56 -11.11
CA ILE A 74 20.97 -2.03 -10.14
C ILE A 74 22.32 -2.25 -10.83
N LEU A 75 22.35 -2.91 -11.99
CA LEU A 75 23.58 -3.18 -12.75
C LEU A 75 24.28 -1.90 -13.24
N LEU A 76 23.52 -0.87 -13.58
CA LEU A 76 24.06 0.44 -13.96
C LEU A 76 24.51 1.27 -12.74
N GLY A 77 24.20 0.84 -11.52
CA GLY A 77 24.50 1.57 -10.29
C GLY A 77 23.68 2.85 -10.14
N THR A 78 22.50 2.93 -10.75
CA THR A 78 21.72 4.17 -10.87
C THR A 78 20.61 4.32 -9.82
N VAL A 79 20.55 3.42 -8.84
CA VAL A 79 19.55 3.46 -7.78
C VAL A 79 20.12 4.26 -6.61
N GLU A 80 19.35 5.25 -6.15
CA GLU A 80 19.65 6.10 -5.00
C GLU A 80 20.92 6.94 -5.14
N VAL A 81 21.30 7.28 -6.37
CA VAL A 81 22.49 8.09 -6.65
C VAL A 81 22.08 9.44 -7.26
N PRO A 82 22.93 10.48 -7.17
CA PRO A 82 22.67 11.73 -7.88
C PRO A 82 22.48 11.50 -9.39
N GLY A 83 21.44 12.12 -9.96
CA GLY A 83 21.04 11.92 -11.36
C GLY A 83 20.32 10.61 -11.68
N GLY A 84 20.19 9.70 -10.70
CA GLY A 84 19.59 8.39 -10.85
C GLY A 84 18.11 8.30 -10.45
N PHE A 85 17.63 7.07 -10.28
CA PHE A 85 16.32 6.77 -9.70
C PHE A 85 16.36 6.90 -8.18
N ARG A 86 15.30 7.44 -7.57
CA ARG A 86 15.23 7.67 -6.11
C ARG A 86 13.94 7.12 -5.51
N PHE A 87 14.04 6.51 -4.34
CA PHE A 87 12.94 6.13 -3.48
C PHE A 87 12.35 7.36 -2.79
N LYS A 88 11.05 7.28 -2.54
CA LYS A 88 10.31 8.22 -1.70
C LYS A 88 10.03 7.55 -0.35
N PRO A 89 10.13 8.25 0.79
CA PRO A 89 9.66 7.72 2.07
C PRO A 89 8.24 7.15 1.93
N PRO A 90 7.95 5.99 2.56
CA PRO A 90 8.71 5.35 3.62
C PRO A 90 9.76 4.35 3.10
N TYR A 91 10.02 4.33 1.80
CA TYR A 91 10.99 3.45 1.15
C TYR A 91 12.34 4.14 0.99
N PRO A 92 13.46 3.39 0.90
CA PRO A 92 13.56 1.93 0.74
C PRO A 92 13.12 1.14 1.99
N LYS A 93 12.69 -0.11 1.84
CA LYS A 93 12.52 -1.07 2.95
C LYS A 93 12.92 -2.44 2.43
N PRO A 94 13.72 -3.24 3.17
CA PRO A 94 13.93 -4.63 2.81
C PRO A 94 12.60 -5.40 2.75
N ALA A 95 12.48 -6.39 1.86
CA ALA A 95 11.27 -7.20 1.77
C ALA A 95 10.99 -7.96 3.09
N GLU A 96 12.04 -8.22 3.86
CA GLU A 96 12.06 -8.98 5.11
C GLU A 96 11.42 -8.24 6.28
N VAL A 97 11.37 -6.90 6.23
CA VAL A 97 10.78 -6.08 7.30
C VAL A 97 9.30 -5.78 7.07
N HIS A 98 8.79 -6.11 5.87
CA HIS A 98 7.36 -6.02 5.60
C HIS A 98 6.61 -7.19 6.25
N PRO A 99 5.34 -7.00 6.62
CA PRO A 99 4.52 -8.09 7.10
C PRO A 99 4.43 -9.19 6.04
N LYS A 100 4.45 -10.43 6.51
CA LYS A 100 4.08 -11.60 5.71
C LYS A 100 2.55 -11.67 5.58
N PRO A 101 2.01 -12.41 4.61
CA PRO A 101 0.57 -12.58 4.50
C PRO A 101 -0.03 -13.26 5.74
N HIS A 102 -1.14 -12.72 6.21
CA HIS A 102 -1.94 -13.31 7.29
C HIS A 102 -3.32 -13.70 6.75
N CYS A 103 -3.84 -14.82 7.25
CA CYS A 103 -5.16 -15.32 6.86
C CYS A 103 -5.95 -15.96 8.00
N LYS A 104 -5.45 -15.91 9.25
CA LYS A 104 -6.16 -16.49 10.39
C LYS A 104 -7.20 -15.51 10.89
N VAL A 105 -8.46 -15.94 10.85
CA VAL A 105 -9.58 -15.18 11.40
C VAL A 105 -10.04 -15.86 12.69
N THR A 106 -10.16 -15.07 13.76
CA THR A 106 -10.74 -15.54 15.04
C THR A 106 -11.95 -14.66 15.35
N PRO A 107 -13.17 -15.24 15.46
CA PRO A 107 -14.38 -14.47 15.75
C PRO A 107 -14.22 -13.59 17.00
N GLY A 108 -14.66 -12.33 16.90
CA GLY A 108 -14.58 -11.35 18.00
C GLY A 108 -13.16 -10.85 18.32
N ALA A 109 -12.13 -11.27 17.59
CA ALA A 109 -10.75 -10.81 17.75
C ALA A 109 -10.29 -10.02 16.52
N PRO A 110 -9.30 -9.10 16.68
CA PRO A 110 -8.60 -8.53 15.53
C PRO A 110 -7.98 -9.62 14.64
N LEU A 111 -7.80 -9.29 13.36
CA LEU A 111 -6.99 -10.12 12.47
C LEU A 111 -5.59 -10.33 13.06
N ASP A 112 -5.02 -11.50 12.81
CA ASP A 112 -3.70 -11.90 13.33
C ASP A 112 -2.52 -11.12 12.70
N GLY A 113 -2.80 -10.33 11.67
CA GLY A 113 -1.89 -9.36 11.08
C GLY A 113 -2.48 -8.71 9.83
N PRO A 114 -1.66 -7.93 9.09
CA PRO A 114 -2.06 -7.36 7.80
C PRO A 114 -2.45 -8.44 6.79
N HIS A 115 -3.57 -8.25 6.10
CA HIS A 115 -4.03 -9.17 5.05
C HIS A 115 -3.24 -9.04 3.75
N LEU A 116 -2.42 -8.00 3.60
CA LEU A 116 -1.46 -7.84 2.51
C LEU A 116 -0.06 -8.12 3.06
N GLY A 117 0.84 -8.59 2.20
CA GLY A 117 2.19 -8.91 2.63
C GLY A 117 3.10 -9.41 1.52
N PHE A 118 4.37 -9.59 1.87
CA PHE A 118 5.39 -10.09 0.96
C PHE A 118 5.81 -11.49 1.39
N VAL A 119 5.64 -12.47 0.50
CA VAL A 119 6.09 -13.85 0.73
C VAL A 119 7.61 -13.95 0.62
N HIS A 120 8.23 -14.71 1.51
CA HIS A 120 9.67 -15.03 1.48
C HIS A 120 9.95 -16.48 1.08
N GLY A 121 8.90 -17.27 0.84
CA GLY A 121 8.94 -18.65 0.35
C GLY A 121 7.60 -19.37 0.51
N PRO A 122 7.53 -20.66 0.19
CA PRO A 122 6.32 -21.49 0.30
C PRO A 122 5.69 -21.53 1.70
N ASP A 123 6.50 -21.40 2.75
CA ASP A 123 6.01 -21.42 4.15
C ASP A 123 5.10 -20.22 4.49
N ASP A 124 5.13 -19.16 3.68
CA ASP A 124 4.32 -17.96 3.87
C ASP A 124 3.01 -17.99 3.05
N LEU A 125 2.69 -19.11 2.41
CA LEU A 125 1.43 -19.27 1.68
C LEU A 125 0.23 -19.33 2.64
N ALA A 126 -0.87 -18.68 2.24
CA ALA A 126 -2.13 -18.67 2.96
C ALA A 126 -2.97 -19.90 2.59
N LEU A 127 -2.58 -21.07 3.11
CA LEU A 127 -3.26 -22.35 2.89
C LEU A 127 -3.91 -22.87 4.18
N LYS A 128 -4.97 -23.66 4.04
CA LYS A 128 -5.53 -24.48 5.11
C LYS A 128 -4.64 -25.70 5.35
N THR A 129 -4.92 -26.44 6.42
CA THR A 129 -4.18 -27.67 6.77
C THR A 129 -4.25 -28.76 5.71
N ASP A 130 -5.28 -28.75 4.86
CA ASP A 130 -5.44 -29.67 3.73
C ASP A 130 -4.76 -29.19 2.43
N GLY A 131 -4.08 -28.04 2.47
CA GLY A 131 -3.39 -27.45 1.33
C GLY A 131 -4.26 -26.58 0.42
N THR A 132 -5.57 -26.46 0.68
CA THR A 132 -6.46 -25.59 -0.10
C THR A 132 -6.26 -24.11 0.24
N PRO A 133 -6.58 -23.15 -0.65
CA PRO A 133 -6.47 -21.73 -0.35
C PRO A 133 -7.32 -21.32 0.86
N ALA A 134 -6.72 -20.54 1.78
CA ALA A 134 -7.41 -20.06 2.98
C ALA A 134 -8.29 -18.82 2.71
N ARG A 135 -8.06 -18.10 1.62
CA ARG A 135 -8.75 -16.85 1.27
C ARG A 135 -9.67 -17.02 0.08
N ILE A 136 -10.78 -16.29 0.08
CA ILE A 136 -11.75 -16.29 -1.02
C ILE A 136 -11.15 -15.82 -2.34
N ASP A 137 -10.22 -14.87 -2.33
CA ASP A 137 -9.52 -14.39 -3.53
C ASP A 137 -8.40 -15.31 -4.00
N LYS A 138 -8.12 -16.40 -3.27
CA LYS A 138 -7.02 -17.35 -3.50
C LYS A 138 -5.63 -16.70 -3.57
N ALA A 139 -5.48 -15.48 -3.06
CA ALA A 139 -4.19 -14.81 -2.95
C ALA A 139 -3.28 -15.59 -1.99
N PHE A 140 -1.98 -15.63 -2.31
CA PHE A 140 -0.96 -16.36 -1.56
C PHE A 140 -1.19 -17.87 -1.52
N SER A 141 -1.74 -18.43 -2.60
CA SER A 141 -1.85 -19.88 -2.82
C SER A 141 -0.78 -20.35 -3.82
N TRP A 142 -0.69 -21.67 -4.06
CA TRP A 142 0.17 -22.20 -5.13
C TRP A 142 -0.20 -21.67 -6.53
N GLU A 143 -1.46 -21.34 -6.76
CA GLU A 143 -1.91 -20.72 -8.02
C GLU A 143 -1.40 -19.28 -8.15
N ASN A 144 -1.39 -18.54 -7.04
CA ASN A 144 -1.06 -17.11 -7.02
C ASN A 144 -0.16 -16.75 -5.81
N PRO A 145 1.10 -17.22 -5.77
CA PRO A 145 1.91 -17.15 -4.56
C PRO A 145 2.40 -15.74 -4.22
N MET A 146 2.64 -14.89 -5.23
CA MET A 146 3.23 -13.55 -5.09
C MET A 146 2.21 -12.41 -5.28
N SER A 147 1.02 -12.56 -4.71
CA SER A 147 -0.08 -11.60 -4.82
C SER A 147 -0.08 -10.54 -3.72
N ALA A 148 0.98 -9.72 -3.64
CA ALA A 148 1.22 -8.80 -2.53
C ALA A 148 0.06 -7.82 -2.23
N HIS A 149 -0.79 -7.54 -3.22
CA HIS A 149 -1.96 -6.65 -3.10
C HIS A 149 -3.32 -7.40 -3.08
N GLY A 150 -3.31 -8.71 -2.89
CA GLY A 150 -4.52 -9.53 -3.03
C GLY A 150 -5.03 -9.61 -4.48
N LEU A 151 -6.14 -10.32 -4.67
CA LEU A 151 -6.74 -10.54 -6.00
C LEU A 151 -8.22 -10.21 -5.99
N MET A 152 -8.55 -8.96 -5.68
CA MET A 152 -9.94 -8.48 -5.61
C MET A 152 -10.79 -8.85 -6.84
N HIS A 153 -10.18 -8.87 -8.03
CA HIS A 153 -10.88 -9.25 -9.27
C HIS A 153 -11.38 -10.70 -9.30
N MET A 154 -10.85 -11.58 -8.43
CA MET A 154 -11.26 -12.98 -8.30
C MET A 154 -12.38 -13.20 -7.29
N VAL A 155 -12.71 -12.21 -6.45
CA VAL A 155 -13.61 -12.40 -5.30
C VAL A 155 -15.01 -12.81 -5.75
N ILE A 156 -15.60 -12.13 -6.74
CA ILE A 156 -16.96 -12.43 -7.21
C ILE A 156 -17.03 -13.80 -7.88
N SER A 157 -16.09 -14.13 -8.77
CA SER A 157 -16.06 -15.43 -9.43
C SER A 157 -15.91 -16.58 -8.44
N ASN A 158 -15.07 -16.40 -7.41
CA ASN A 158 -14.82 -17.41 -6.39
C ASN A 158 -16.01 -17.54 -5.43
N ALA A 159 -16.65 -16.44 -5.04
CA ALA A 159 -17.88 -16.44 -4.25
C ALA A 159 -19.03 -17.13 -4.98
N TYR A 160 -19.21 -16.81 -6.27
CA TYR A 160 -20.18 -17.46 -7.14
C TYR A 160 -19.93 -18.97 -7.23
N ALA A 161 -18.69 -19.38 -7.52
CA ALA A 161 -18.31 -20.79 -7.61
C ALA A 161 -18.38 -21.52 -6.25
N GLY A 162 -18.26 -20.80 -5.13
CA GLY A 162 -18.08 -21.40 -3.81
C GLY A 162 -16.71 -22.04 -3.62
N ASP A 163 -15.70 -21.55 -4.33
CA ASP A 163 -14.34 -22.09 -4.36
C ASP A 163 -13.35 -20.99 -3.99
N PRO A 164 -12.65 -21.08 -2.83
CA PRO A 164 -12.52 -22.26 -1.97
C PRO A 164 -13.65 -22.48 -0.95
N TYR A 165 -14.61 -21.57 -0.84
CA TYR A 165 -15.77 -21.70 0.03
C TYR A 165 -16.86 -20.69 -0.36
N LYS A 166 -18.09 -20.92 0.11
CA LYS A 166 -19.20 -19.96 0.00
C LYS A 166 -19.09 -18.86 1.06
N ILE A 167 -19.55 -17.66 0.71
CA ILE A 167 -19.71 -16.53 1.63
C ILE A 167 -21.20 -16.23 1.77
N ASP A 168 -21.62 -15.77 2.95
CA ASP A 168 -22.99 -15.28 3.15
C ASP A 168 -23.13 -13.79 2.81
N THR A 169 -22.05 -13.02 2.96
CA THR A 169 -22.05 -11.56 2.79
C THR A 169 -20.80 -11.10 2.04
N LEU A 170 -20.99 -10.26 1.03
CA LEU A 170 -19.95 -9.53 0.31
C LEU A 170 -20.09 -8.03 0.62
N PHE A 171 -19.08 -7.44 1.25
CA PHE A 171 -19.04 -5.99 1.51
C PHE A 171 -17.96 -5.34 0.66
N MET A 172 -18.35 -4.41 -0.21
CA MET A 172 -17.44 -3.64 -1.07
C MET A 172 -17.54 -2.13 -0.81
N TYR A 173 -16.44 -1.44 -1.04
CA TYR A 173 -16.32 0.02 -0.88
C TYR A 173 -15.58 0.60 -2.09
N MET A 174 -16.23 1.54 -2.80
CA MET A 174 -15.67 2.27 -3.96
C MET A 174 -14.99 1.39 -5.02
N ALA A 175 -15.46 0.16 -5.19
CA ALA A 175 -14.94 -0.81 -6.16
C ALA A 175 -16.05 -1.24 -7.12
N ASN A 176 -16.05 -0.65 -8.31
CA ASN A 176 -17.09 -0.89 -9.30
C ASN A 176 -16.80 -2.15 -10.13
N MET A 177 -17.09 -3.30 -9.53
CA MET A 177 -16.80 -4.63 -10.08
C MET A 177 -17.69 -5.03 -11.26
N SER A 178 -18.91 -4.50 -11.35
CA SER A 178 -19.83 -4.71 -12.48
C SER A 178 -19.53 -3.80 -13.68
N TRP A 179 -18.45 -3.01 -13.62
CA TRP A 179 -17.98 -2.18 -14.73
C TRP A 179 -16.48 -2.31 -14.99
N ASN A 180 -15.65 -1.50 -14.33
CA ASN A 180 -14.24 -1.28 -14.68
C ASN A 180 -13.23 -2.09 -13.84
N SER A 181 -13.63 -2.61 -12.69
CA SER A 181 -12.68 -3.18 -11.72
C SER A 181 -12.45 -4.68 -11.86
N SER A 182 -13.34 -5.39 -12.57
CA SER A 182 -13.27 -6.85 -12.71
C SER A 182 -12.47 -7.36 -13.90
N MET A 183 -12.26 -6.54 -14.94
CA MET A 183 -11.74 -6.97 -16.24
C MET A 183 -12.57 -8.08 -16.92
N ASN A 184 -13.79 -8.35 -16.42
CA ASN A 184 -14.75 -9.32 -16.93
C ASN A 184 -16.18 -8.83 -16.66
N THR A 185 -16.51 -7.67 -17.21
CA THR A 185 -17.76 -6.93 -16.92
C THR A 185 -19.01 -7.80 -17.08
N LYS A 186 -19.19 -8.42 -18.25
CA LYS A 186 -20.38 -9.24 -18.53
C LYS A 186 -20.46 -10.45 -17.61
N GLY A 187 -19.37 -11.21 -17.47
CA GLY A 187 -19.36 -12.39 -16.62
C GLY A 187 -19.65 -12.08 -15.16
N VAL A 188 -19.14 -10.94 -14.65
CA VAL A 188 -19.47 -10.48 -13.30
C VAL A 188 -20.94 -10.10 -13.17
N ILE A 189 -21.51 -9.38 -14.13
CA ILE A 189 -22.95 -9.06 -14.11
C ILE A 189 -23.80 -10.34 -14.10
N ASP A 190 -23.46 -11.31 -14.95
CA ASP A 190 -24.16 -12.60 -15.00
C ASP A 190 -24.09 -13.28 -13.62
N MET A 191 -22.91 -13.36 -12.99
CA MET A 191 -22.73 -13.95 -11.65
C MET A 191 -23.46 -13.21 -10.53
N LEU A 192 -23.55 -11.88 -10.60
CA LEU A 192 -24.23 -11.05 -9.60
C LEU A 192 -25.76 -11.19 -9.66
N THR A 193 -26.30 -11.61 -10.80
CA THR A 193 -27.75 -11.72 -11.03
C THR A 193 -28.26 -13.16 -11.03
N ASP A 194 -27.36 -14.13 -11.06
CA ASP A 194 -27.71 -15.53 -11.13
C ASP A 194 -28.33 -16.04 -9.82
N LYS A 195 -29.25 -16.99 -9.96
CA LYS A 195 -30.05 -17.55 -8.88
C LYS A 195 -29.97 -19.06 -8.89
N ASP A 196 -29.94 -19.67 -7.71
CA ASP A 196 -29.94 -21.12 -7.60
C ASP A 196 -31.36 -21.71 -7.76
N GLU A 197 -31.48 -23.03 -7.64
CA GLU A 197 -32.76 -23.75 -7.79
C GLU A 197 -33.83 -23.33 -6.75
N SER A 198 -33.43 -22.68 -5.65
CA SER A 198 -34.34 -22.14 -4.64
C SER A 198 -34.89 -20.76 -5.00
N GLY A 199 -34.34 -20.10 -6.02
CA GLY A 199 -34.70 -18.75 -6.46
C GLY A 199 -33.97 -17.62 -5.72
N GLU A 200 -33.07 -17.98 -4.81
CA GLU A 200 -32.17 -17.06 -4.12
C GLU A 200 -30.93 -16.74 -4.96
N TYR A 201 -30.36 -15.55 -4.79
CA TYR A 201 -29.12 -15.19 -5.49
C TYR A 201 -27.96 -16.07 -5.02
N VAL A 202 -27.12 -16.51 -5.97
CA VAL A 202 -25.96 -17.37 -5.66
C VAL A 202 -24.97 -16.69 -4.70
N ILE A 203 -24.88 -15.35 -4.76
CA ILE A 203 -24.21 -14.51 -3.77
C ILE A 203 -25.30 -13.83 -2.93
N PRO A 204 -25.54 -14.27 -1.66
CA PRO A 204 -26.82 -13.97 -1.01
C PRO A 204 -27.01 -12.54 -0.51
N ARG A 205 -25.93 -11.85 -0.09
CA ARG A 205 -26.02 -10.50 0.51
C ARG A 205 -24.87 -9.63 0.08
N ILE A 206 -25.18 -8.53 -0.59
CA ILE A 206 -24.22 -7.56 -1.07
C ILE A 206 -24.45 -6.23 -0.35
N ILE A 207 -23.45 -5.82 0.44
CA ILE A 207 -23.39 -4.49 1.04
C ILE A 207 -22.41 -3.66 0.20
N TYR A 208 -22.83 -2.47 -0.18
CA TYR A 208 -22.00 -1.59 -1.00
C TYR A 208 -21.99 -0.16 -0.47
N SER A 209 -20.82 0.46 -0.42
CA SER A 209 -20.69 1.89 -0.17
C SER A 209 -20.08 2.59 -1.36
N ASP A 210 -20.78 3.63 -1.82
CA ASP A 210 -20.40 4.45 -2.96
C ASP A 210 -20.94 5.87 -2.76
N ALA A 211 -20.22 6.84 -3.31
CA ALA A 211 -20.64 8.24 -3.36
C ALA A 211 -21.57 8.51 -4.56
N TYR A 212 -21.60 7.59 -5.53
CA TYR A 212 -22.37 7.70 -6.76
C TYR A 212 -23.33 6.52 -6.95
N SER A 213 -24.36 6.72 -7.76
CA SER A 213 -25.20 5.63 -8.27
C SER A 213 -24.46 4.84 -9.36
N SER A 214 -23.38 4.14 -9.00
CA SER A 214 -22.59 3.32 -9.92
C SER A 214 -23.29 2.01 -10.28
N GLU A 215 -22.78 1.29 -11.27
CA GLU A 215 -23.35 0.02 -11.75
C GLU A 215 -23.47 -1.01 -10.62
N MET A 216 -22.54 -1.03 -9.66
CA MET A 216 -22.61 -1.95 -8.51
C MET A 216 -23.79 -1.67 -7.58
N VAL A 217 -24.28 -0.43 -7.52
CA VAL A 217 -25.44 -0.06 -6.69
C VAL A 217 -26.69 -0.85 -7.08
N ALA A 218 -26.86 -1.16 -8.37
CA ALA A 218 -28.01 -1.90 -8.88
C ALA A 218 -28.04 -3.38 -8.42
N TYR A 219 -26.92 -3.91 -7.92
CA TYR A 219 -26.77 -5.30 -7.48
C TYR A 219 -26.60 -5.43 -5.97
N ALA A 220 -26.69 -4.34 -5.20
CA ALA A 220 -26.53 -4.35 -3.76
C ALA A 220 -27.87 -4.49 -3.03
N ASP A 221 -27.91 -5.26 -1.95
CA ASP A 221 -29.06 -5.38 -1.05
C ASP A 221 -29.12 -4.23 -0.05
N LEU A 222 -27.95 -3.74 0.37
CA LEU A 222 -27.82 -2.61 1.27
C LEU A 222 -26.76 -1.64 0.75
N ILE A 223 -27.17 -0.39 0.57
CA ILE A 223 -26.29 0.69 0.17
C ILE A 223 -26.00 1.57 1.39
N LEU A 224 -24.73 1.92 1.59
CA LEU A 224 -24.27 2.92 2.55
C LEU A 224 -23.83 4.16 1.75
N PRO A 225 -24.71 5.18 1.59
CA PRO A 225 -24.42 6.34 0.77
C PRO A 225 -23.24 7.15 1.33
N ASP A 226 -22.13 7.16 0.60
CA ASP A 226 -20.91 7.86 0.96
C ASP A 226 -20.95 9.33 0.51
N THR A 227 -20.05 10.12 1.07
CA THR A 227 -19.80 11.49 0.63
C THR A 227 -18.72 11.55 -0.43
N THR A 228 -18.67 12.66 -1.16
CA THR A 228 -17.52 12.98 -2.00
C THR A 228 -16.33 13.42 -1.13
N TYR A 229 -15.14 13.46 -1.72
CA TYR A 229 -13.93 13.84 -0.99
C TYR A 229 -13.91 15.30 -0.50
N LEU A 230 -14.84 16.16 -0.96
CA LEU A 230 -14.99 17.56 -0.54
C LEU A 230 -15.85 17.73 0.73
N GLU A 231 -16.46 16.64 1.19
CA GLU A 231 -17.53 16.62 2.20
C GLU A 231 -17.13 15.79 3.44
N ARG A 232 -15.85 15.41 3.58
CA ARG A 232 -15.41 14.54 4.69
C ARG A 232 -14.00 14.78 5.15
N HIS A 233 -13.74 14.32 6.37
CA HIS A 233 -12.40 14.10 6.87
C HIS A 233 -11.80 12.82 6.25
N ASP A 234 -10.55 12.89 5.83
CA ASP A 234 -9.78 11.74 5.34
C ASP A 234 -8.28 11.96 5.61
N CYS A 235 -7.46 10.90 5.56
CA CYS A 235 -6.00 11.00 5.64
C CYS A 235 -5.34 10.45 4.38
N ILE A 236 -4.32 11.17 3.90
CA ILE A 236 -3.41 10.71 2.86
C ILE A 236 -2.14 10.21 3.56
N SER A 237 -2.06 8.90 3.76
CA SER A 237 -1.07 8.26 4.65
C SER A 237 0.36 8.29 4.12
N LEU A 238 1.34 8.33 5.04
CA LEU A 238 2.74 8.02 4.75
C LEU A 238 2.98 6.57 4.30
N LEU A 239 2.09 5.63 4.60
CA LEU A 239 2.33 4.20 4.37
C LEU A 239 1.68 3.68 3.09
N ASP A 240 0.52 4.20 2.72
CA ASP A 240 -0.23 3.80 1.53
C ASP A 240 -0.38 4.98 0.56
N ARG A 241 0.28 4.86 -0.61
CA ARG A 241 0.36 5.90 -1.66
C ARG A 241 0.76 7.29 -1.10
N PRO A 242 1.95 7.39 -0.49
CA PRO A 242 2.41 8.64 0.08
C PRO A 242 2.54 9.75 -0.96
N ILE A 243 2.23 10.97 -0.56
CA ILE A 243 2.50 12.20 -1.33
C ILE A 243 3.95 12.67 -1.16
N CYS A 244 4.79 11.88 -0.51
CA CYS A 244 6.21 12.12 -0.31
C CYS A 244 6.95 12.48 -1.60
N GLU A 245 8.02 13.24 -1.41
CA GLU A 245 9.03 13.50 -2.43
C GLU A 245 10.25 12.61 -2.19
N ALA A 246 11.21 12.62 -3.10
CA ALA A 246 12.46 11.94 -2.84
C ALA A 246 13.19 12.61 -1.64
N ASP A 247 13.01 13.90 -1.40
CA ASP A 247 13.70 14.64 -0.34
C ASP A 247 12.86 14.87 0.92
N ALA A 248 11.64 14.34 1.00
CA ALA A 248 10.77 14.59 2.16
C ALA A 248 9.70 13.50 2.38
N ALA A 249 9.42 13.22 3.66
CA ALA A 249 8.21 12.53 4.07
C ALA A 249 7.05 13.54 4.13
N ALA A 250 5.89 13.17 3.59
CA ALA A 250 4.72 14.02 3.61
C ALA A 250 3.43 13.20 3.71
N ASP A 251 2.53 13.65 4.57
CA ASP A 251 1.14 13.25 4.63
C ASP A 251 0.24 14.48 4.60
N ALA A 252 -1.05 14.24 4.44
CA ALA A 252 -2.05 15.29 4.35
C ALA A 252 -3.39 14.83 4.90
N ILE A 253 -4.23 15.81 5.18
CA ILE A 253 -5.64 15.59 5.47
C ILE A 253 -6.50 16.02 4.29
N ARG A 254 -7.68 15.44 4.23
CA ARG A 254 -8.85 16.09 3.64
C ARG A 254 -9.75 16.51 4.79
N TRP A 255 -10.36 17.67 4.68
CA TRP A 255 -11.38 18.16 5.58
C TRP A 255 -12.53 18.73 4.74
N PRO A 256 -13.76 18.73 5.28
CA PRO A 256 -14.93 19.17 4.52
C PRO A 256 -14.80 20.64 4.14
N VAL A 257 -14.98 20.91 2.84
CA VAL A 257 -15.11 22.26 2.27
C VAL A 257 -16.57 22.69 2.27
N ILE A 258 -17.48 21.71 2.15
CA ILE A 258 -18.92 21.92 2.20
C ILE A 258 -19.54 20.86 3.11
N GLU A 259 -20.62 21.24 3.79
CA GLU A 259 -21.48 20.30 4.50
C GLU A 259 -22.43 19.60 3.52
N PRO A 260 -22.62 18.28 3.62
CA PRO A 260 -23.62 17.60 2.81
C PRO A 260 -25.04 18.14 3.04
N ASP A 261 -25.77 18.39 1.95
CA ASP A 261 -27.20 18.74 1.95
C ASP A 261 -28.12 17.51 1.71
N ARG A 262 -27.53 16.31 1.80
CA ARG A 262 -28.15 15.01 1.53
C ARG A 262 -27.99 14.07 2.73
N ASN A 263 -28.76 12.98 2.76
CA ASN A 263 -28.63 11.94 3.79
C ASN A 263 -27.47 10.97 3.46
N VAL A 264 -26.24 11.49 3.51
CA VAL A 264 -24.98 10.77 3.23
C VAL A 264 -24.02 10.93 4.41
N ARG A 265 -23.11 9.97 4.60
CA ARG A 265 -22.08 10.03 5.64
C ARG A 265 -20.76 9.51 5.08
N GLY A 266 -19.65 10.20 5.40
CA GLY A 266 -18.32 9.72 5.03
C GLY A 266 -18.10 8.29 5.51
N PHE A 267 -17.72 7.39 4.60
CA PHE A 267 -17.68 5.96 4.86
C PHE A 267 -16.79 5.58 6.04
N GLN A 268 -15.67 6.29 6.25
CA GLN A 268 -14.79 6.06 7.38
C GLN A 268 -15.47 6.35 8.74
N SER A 269 -16.33 7.36 8.81
CA SER A 269 -17.16 7.64 10.00
C SER A 269 -18.24 6.57 10.18
N VAL A 270 -18.80 6.05 9.08
CA VAL A 270 -19.72 4.90 9.10
C VAL A 270 -19.02 3.64 9.62
N LEU A 271 -17.75 3.41 9.27
CA LEU A 271 -16.96 2.29 9.80
C LEU A 271 -16.72 2.41 11.32
N CYS A 272 -16.53 3.62 11.85
CA CYS A 272 -16.40 3.83 13.30
C CYS A 272 -17.70 3.48 14.03
N ASP A 273 -18.84 3.94 13.50
CA ASP A 273 -20.18 3.64 14.02
C ASP A 273 -20.50 2.13 13.92
N LEU A 274 -20.24 1.51 12.75
CA LEU A 274 -20.44 0.08 12.55
C LEU A 274 -19.56 -0.76 13.49
N GLY A 275 -18.30 -0.37 13.68
CA GLY A 275 -17.39 -1.02 14.62
C GLY A 275 -17.92 -1.00 16.05
N ALA A 276 -18.47 0.13 16.49
CA ALA A 276 -19.10 0.24 17.81
C ALA A 276 -20.38 -0.60 17.93
N ARG A 277 -21.26 -0.56 16.93
CA ARG A 277 -22.51 -1.36 16.90
C ARG A 277 -22.26 -2.87 16.92
N LEU A 278 -21.18 -3.31 16.28
CA LEU A 278 -20.74 -4.70 16.28
C LEU A 278 -19.93 -5.06 17.54
N ASN A 279 -19.76 -4.13 18.48
CA ASN A 279 -18.98 -4.29 19.71
C ASN A 279 -17.53 -4.75 19.43
N LEU A 280 -16.93 -4.24 18.34
CA LEU A 280 -15.58 -4.62 17.95
C LEU A 280 -14.55 -4.03 18.91
N ARG A 281 -13.63 -4.88 19.37
CA ARG A 281 -12.50 -4.45 20.21
C ARG A 281 -11.76 -3.29 19.54
N GLY A 282 -11.58 -2.21 20.28
CA GLY A 282 -10.90 -1.00 19.80
C GLY A 282 -11.84 0.08 19.27
N PHE A 283 -13.12 -0.22 19.04
CA PHE A 283 -14.16 0.75 18.66
C PHE A 283 -15.19 1.03 19.76
N VAL A 284 -15.09 0.33 20.90
CA VAL A 284 -15.87 0.57 22.10
C VAL A 284 -14.98 0.90 23.30
N ASN A 285 -15.51 1.69 24.23
CA ASN A 285 -14.94 1.94 25.56
C ASN A 285 -15.17 0.75 26.49
N ALA A 286 -14.59 0.78 27.68
CA ALA A 286 -14.75 -0.29 28.67
C ALA A 286 -16.21 -0.49 29.14
N ASP A 287 -17.04 0.56 29.06
CA ASP A 287 -18.47 0.53 29.38
C ASP A 287 -19.35 0.12 28.17
N GLY A 288 -18.75 -0.20 27.03
CA GLY A 288 -19.44 -0.58 25.80
C GLY A 288 -19.94 0.59 24.95
N THR A 289 -19.72 1.84 25.37
CA THR A 289 -20.06 3.02 24.56
C THR A 289 -19.13 3.15 23.35
N GLN A 290 -19.60 3.81 22.30
CA GLN A 290 -18.80 4.08 21.10
C GLN A 290 -17.55 4.90 21.46
N LYS A 291 -16.39 4.43 21.01
CA LYS A 291 -15.09 5.04 21.36
C LYS A 291 -14.76 6.28 20.54
N TYR A 292 -15.04 6.25 19.24
CA TYR A 292 -14.74 7.35 18.32
C TYR A 292 -16.03 7.92 17.78
N MET A 293 -16.26 9.22 17.95
CA MET A 293 -17.48 9.90 17.48
C MET A 293 -17.63 9.78 15.96
N ASP A 294 -16.56 10.05 15.23
CA ASP A 294 -16.47 9.99 13.77
C ASP A 294 -15.02 9.76 13.33
N TYR A 295 -14.74 9.92 12.03
CA TYR A 295 -13.38 9.74 11.53
C TYR A 295 -12.42 10.89 11.90
N ALA A 296 -12.89 12.13 12.12
CA ALA A 296 -12.03 13.22 12.56
C ALA A 296 -11.48 12.93 13.97
N ASP A 297 -12.36 12.47 14.86
CA ASP A 297 -12.00 12.01 16.20
C ASP A 297 -11.04 10.81 16.13
N TYR A 298 -11.31 9.84 15.24
CA TYR A 298 -10.40 8.71 15.01
C TYR A 298 -8.99 9.16 14.56
N ILE A 299 -8.89 10.13 13.64
CA ILE A 299 -7.61 10.64 13.13
C ILE A 299 -6.75 11.18 14.28
N VAL A 300 -7.36 11.95 15.18
CA VAL A 300 -6.66 12.58 16.31
C VAL A 300 -6.30 11.55 17.39
N ASN A 301 -7.26 10.71 17.78
CA ASN A 301 -7.18 9.92 19.01
C ASN A 301 -6.75 8.45 18.80
N HIS A 302 -6.74 7.94 17.57
CA HIS A 302 -6.26 6.59 17.32
C HIS A 302 -4.74 6.51 17.44
N ILE A 303 -4.26 5.60 18.29
CA ILE A 303 -2.84 5.27 18.42
C ILE A 303 -2.64 3.84 17.92
N ARG A 304 -1.89 3.69 16.84
CA ARG A 304 -1.64 2.41 16.18
C ARG A 304 -0.51 1.62 16.84
N LYS A 305 0.54 2.34 17.26
CA LYS A 305 1.68 1.90 18.07
C LYS A 305 2.04 3.03 19.03
N PRO A 306 2.77 2.80 20.13
CA PRO A 306 3.18 3.88 21.03
C PRO A 306 3.78 5.08 20.28
N GLY A 307 3.14 6.25 20.43
CA GLY A 307 3.52 7.50 19.77
C GLY A 307 3.17 7.61 18.27
N ILE A 308 2.54 6.62 17.65
CA ILE A 308 2.23 6.64 16.20
C ILE A 308 0.72 6.62 15.98
N GLY A 309 0.22 7.70 15.39
CA GLY A 309 -1.17 7.83 14.93
C GLY A 309 -1.32 7.72 13.41
N PRO A 310 -2.51 8.04 12.87
CA PRO A 310 -2.78 8.10 11.43
C PRO A 310 -1.98 9.15 10.65
N LEU A 311 -1.65 10.28 11.31
CA LEU A 311 -0.89 11.41 10.78
C LEU A 311 0.41 11.59 11.55
N ALA A 312 1.48 11.98 10.85
CA ALA A 312 2.82 12.13 11.40
C ALA A 312 3.14 13.54 11.91
N GLY A 313 2.51 14.58 11.38
CA GLY A 313 2.78 15.97 11.74
C GLY A 313 2.10 16.41 13.03
N PHE A 314 2.65 17.46 13.65
CA PHE A 314 2.06 18.21 14.76
C PHE A 314 1.60 17.31 15.93
N ARG A 315 2.45 16.36 16.33
CA ARG A 315 2.20 15.45 17.46
C ARG A 315 2.57 16.09 18.79
N GLY A 316 2.13 15.48 19.90
CA GLY A 316 2.44 15.95 21.25
C GLY A 316 1.87 17.34 21.52
N ASP A 317 2.73 18.31 21.79
CA ASP A 317 2.36 19.73 21.98
C ASP A 317 2.19 20.51 20.66
N GLY A 318 2.23 19.82 19.52
CA GLY A 318 2.15 20.40 18.18
C GLY A 318 3.51 20.63 17.52
N THR A 319 4.62 20.37 18.21
CA THR A 319 5.97 20.56 17.65
C THR A 319 6.63 19.26 17.16
N ALA A 320 6.15 18.10 17.60
CA ALA A 320 6.75 16.82 17.25
C ALA A 320 6.29 16.29 15.87
N SER A 321 7.17 15.54 15.21
CA SER A 321 6.89 14.85 13.96
C SER A 321 7.22 13.35 14.03
N GLY A 322 6.45 12.55 13.29
CA GLY A 322 6.57 11.09 13.21
C GLY A 322 6.07 10.36 14.47
N ARG A 323 6.70 10.62 15.62
CA ARG A 323 6.36 10.03 16.92
C ARG A 323 5.96 11.09 17.93
N GLY A 324 4.83 10.90 18.60
CA GLY A 324 4.40 11.69 19.74
C GLY A 324 2.97 11.37 20.19
N ASP A 325 2.65 11.76 21.42
CA ASP A 325 1.33 11.60 22.02
C ASP A 325 0.23 12.33 21.25
N VAL A 326 -1.03 12.01 21.56
CA VAL A 326 -2.21 12.68 20.97
C VAL A 326 -2.10 14.18 21.16
N ASN A 327 -2.22 14.92 20.06
CA ASN A 327 -2.42 16.35 20.06
C ASN A 327 -3.90 16.64 19.72
N PRO A 328 -4.72 17.13 20.67
CA PRO A 328 -6.11 17.50 20.40
C PRO A 328 -6.28 18.54 19.29
N GLU A 329 -5.28 19.41 19.09
CA GLU A 329 -5.28 20.45 18.05
C GLU A 329 -4.71 19.96 16.71
N GLN A 330 -4.37 18.67 16.56
CA GLN A 330 -3.61 18.19 15.39
C GLN A 330 -4.28 18.56 14.06
N LEU A 331 -5.60 18.35 13.94
CA LEU A 331 -6.33 18.68 12.71
C LEU A 331 -6.29 20.18 12.40
N ASP A 332 -6.48 21.03 13.41
CA ASP A 332 -6.41 22.48 13.24
C ASP A 332 -5.01 22.92 12.78
N ARG A 333 -3.94 22.32 13.34
CA ARG A 333 -2.57 22.58 12.88
C ARG A 333 -2.35 22.19 11.43
N TYR A 334 -2.91 21.07 10.99
CA TYR A 334 -2.87 20.69 9.58
C TYR A 334 -3.64 21.70 8.71
N ILE A 335 -4.84 22.13 9.12
CA ILE A 335 -5.65 23.11 8.38
C ILE A 335 -4.91 24.46 8.27
N GLU A 336 -4.35 24.95 9.37
CA GLU A 336 -3.51 26.15 9.42
C GLU A 336 -2.30 26.04 8.48
N ASN A 337 -1.72 24.83 8.37
CA ASN A 337 -0.60 24.54 7.47
C ASN A 337 -1.03 24.16 6.04
N GLY A 338 -2.26 24.49 5.63
CA GLY A 338 -2.74 24.27 4.26
C GLY A 338 -3.13 22.82 3.94
N GLY A 339 -3.29 21.98 4.96
CA GLY A 339 -3.76 20.61 4.83
C GLY A 339 -2.68 19.55 4.71
N PHE A 340 -1.41 19.93 4.74
CA PHE A 340 -0.27 19.03 4.55
C PHE A 340 0.73 19.14 5.69
N PHE A 341 1.56 18.12 5.83
CA PHE A 341 2.75 18.14 6.66
C PHE A 341 3.91 17.61 5.83
N VAL A 342 5.10 18.20 6.02
CA VAL A 342 6.32 17.83 5.31
C VAL A 342 7.48 17.81 6.30
N GLU A 343 8.18 16.69 6.37
CA GLU A 343 9.46 16.55 7.07
C GLU A 343 10.55 16.25 6.05
N HIS A 344 11.57 17.11 5.98
CA HIS A 344 12.66 16.93 5.03
C HIS A 344 13.62 15.84 5.49
N VAL A 345 14.08 15.03 4.53
CA VAL A 345 15.20 14.12 4.74
C VAL A 345 16.46 14.95 4.99
N PRO A 346 17.32 14.59 5.97
CA PRO A 346 18.57 15.30 6.22
C PRO A 346 19.41 15.43 4.95
N GLU A 347 20.14 16.53 4.81
CA GLU A 347 20.90 16.84 3.59
C GLU A 347 21.87 15.71 3.21
N GLU A 348 22.66 15.24 4.18
CA GLU A 348 23.59 14.10 4.04
C GLU A 348 22.89 12.78 3.67
N ALA A 349 21.58 12.66 3.89
CA ALA A 349 20.76 11.47 3.68
C ALA A 349 19.86 11.51 2.43
N ARG A 350 19.98 12.55 1.58
CA ARG A 350 19.16 12.69 0.36
C ARG A 350 19.40 11.57 -0.65
N TYR A 351 20.61 11.02 -0.70
CA TYR A 351 21.00 9.92 -1.56
C TYR A 351 21.52 8.75 -0.74
N TYR A 352 21.73 7.62 -1.41
CA TYR A 352 22.22 6.37 -0.83
C TYR A 352 21.40 5.89 0.38
N LYS A 353 20.11 6.24 0.47
CA LYS A 353 19.24 5.90 1.60
C LYS A 353 19.27 4.42 2.03
N PRO A 354 19.37 3.43 1.11
CA PRO A 354 19.48 2.03 1.51
C PRO A 354 20.68 1.74 2.42
N TRP A 355 21.73 2.56 2.31
CA TRP A 355 23.02 2.36 2.97
C TRP A 355 23.44 3.53 3.84
N ASN A 356 22.68 4.63 3.90
CA ASN A 356 23.05 5.84 4.62
C ASN A 356 22.58 5.78 6.07
N ALA A 357 23.51 5.86 7.03
CA ALA A 357 23.20 5.76 8.47
C ALA A 357 22.24 6.85 8.93
N ALA A 358 22.44 8.10 8.51
CA ALA A 358 21.57 9.22 8.87
C ALA A 358 20.14 9.04 8.35
N TYR A 359 19.96 8.44 7.17
CA TYR A 359 18.63 8.08 6.68
C TYR A 359 17.97 7.01 7.58
N GLN A 360 18.73 6.00 8.00
CA GLN A 360 18.21 4.94 8.87
C GLN A 360 17.73 5.51 10.21
N ASP A 361 18.55 6.36 10.83
CA ASP A 361 18.20 7.01 12.11
C ASP A 361 16.99 7.94 11.98
N TRP A 362 16.96 8.75 10.91
CA TRP A 362 15.82 9.62 10.60
C TRP A 362 14.54 8.81 10.38
N ALA A 363 14.59 7.71 9.63
CA ALA A 363 13.43 6.86 9.36
C ALA A 363 12.89 6.17 10.64
N VAL A 364 13.77 5.82 11.58
CA VAL A 364 13.39 5.28 12.90
C VAL A 364 12.72 6.36 13.76
N ALA A 365 13.32 7.55 13.81
CA ALA A 365 12.79 8.70 14.54
C ALA A 365 11.39 9.08 14.03
N MET A 366 11.21 9.10 12.70
CA MET A 366 9.92 9.35 12.06
C MET A 366 8.88 8.22 12.23
N GLY A 367 9.26 7.08 12.81
CA GLY A 367 8.37 5.93 12.97
C GLY A 367 8.10 5.15 11.69
N LEU A 368 8.88 5.39 10.62
CA LEU A 368 8.80 4.65 9.37
C LEU A 368 9.39 3.25 9.54
N TYR A 369 10.45 3.14 10.34
CA TYR A 369 11.06 1.89 10.78
C TYR A 369 10.91 1.70 12.30
N ASP A 370 10.96 0.45 12.74
CA ASP A 370 11.06 0.12 14.17
C ASP A 370 12.53 0.16 14.67
N SER A 371 13.49 -0.09 13.79
CA SER A 371 14.95 0.00 14.02
C SER A 371 15.68 0.23 12.69
N PRO A 372 17.00 0.55 12.67
CA PRO A 372 17.77 0.62 11.43
C PRO A 372 17.68 -0.68 10.63
N GLN A 373 17.35 -0.60 9.34
CA GLN A 373 17.15 -1.72 8.42
C GLN A 373 17.79 -1.42 7.04
N PRO A 374 19.14 -1.41 6.95
CA PRO A 374 19.82 -1.18 5.68
C PRO A 374 19.35 -2.16 4.61
N TYR A 375 19.20 -1.68 3.37
CA TYR A 375 18.68 -2.47 2.27
C TYR A 375 19.76 -2.81 1.25
N LEU A 376 20.13 -4.09 1.21
CA LEU A 376 21.04 -4.65 0.22
C LEU A 376 20.26 -5.26 -0.95
N PHE A 377 20.67 -4.95 -2.17
CA PHE A 377 20.01 -5.46 -3.36
C PHE A 377 20.34 -6.93 -3.60
N ASN A 378 19.30 -7.76 -3.70
CA ASN A 378 19.42 -9.20 -3.94
C ASN A 378 19.15 -9.52 -5.42
N LEU A 379 20.20 -9.78 -6.20
CA LEU A 379 20.07 -10.11 -7.63
C LEU A 379 19.44 -11.49 -7.89
N TYR A 380 19.64 -12.44 -6.98
CA TYR A 380 19.25 -13.84 -7.18
C TYR A 380 17.77 -14.14 -6.86
N VAL A 381 17.07 -13.20 -6.20
CA VAL A 381 15.65 -13.31 -5.78
C VAL A 381 15.36 -14.65 -5.09
N GLU A 382 15.92 -14.82 -3.89
CA GLU A 382 15.84 -16.06 -3.11
C GLU A 382 14.41 -16.60 -2.90
N PRO A 383 13.37 -15.76 -2.62
CA PRO A 383 12.00 -16.26 -2.49
C PRO A 383 11.53 -17.03 -3.73
N MET A 384 11.84 -16.55 -4.94
CA MET A 384 11.47 -17.21 -6.19
C MET A 384 12.15 -18.57 -6.33
N ARG A 385 13.40 -18.70 -5.84
CA ARG A 385 14.14 -19.96 -5.90
C ARG A 385 13.61 -20.99 -4.93
N LYS A 386 13.13 -20.58 -3.75
CA LYS A 386 12.42 -21.47 -2.83
C LYS A 386 11.13 -22.02 -3.46
N PHE A 387 10.35 -21.17 -4.12
CA PHE A 387 9.14 -21.62 -4.83
C PHE A 387 9.42 -22.59 -5.98
N GLN A 388 10.53 -22.43 -6.71
CA GLN A 388 10.90 -23.35 -7.79
C GLN A 388 11.41 -24.71 -7.32
N ARG A 389 11.83 -24.79 -6.05
CA ARG A 389 12.40 -26.01 -5.45
C ARG A 389 11.34 -26.88 -4.76
N ALA A 390 10.29 -26.24 -4.25
CA ALA A 390 9.13 -26.91 -3.68
C ALA A 390 8.21 -27.39 -4.80
#